data_AF-A0AA41AUG8-F1
#
_entry.id   AF-A0AA41AUG8-F1
#
_cell.length_a   1.000
_cell.length_b   1.000
_cell.length_c   1.000
_cell.angle_alpha   90.00
_cell.angle_beta   90.00
_cell.angle_gamma   90.00
#
_symmetry.space_group_name_H-M   'P 1'
#
loop_
_entity.id
_entity.type
_entity.pdbx_description
1 polymer ?
#
loop_
_entity_poly.entity_id
_entity_poly.type
_entity_poly.pdbx_seq_one_letter_code
_entity_poly.pdbx_strand_id
1 'polypeptide(L)'
;DHMDVEHDDPYAQGLHRGLNTTHTTLHGNFYPYTPQTTTTNENTNTTPTTPTTDTDTDTDTDTDTDTDTTLPPNQEEAFGLSTLAGGEPAANQHPKPDWASQVTQAANRLSHHLQIYNQTASAHVVAIKEGDYEGGKHPERALHAARRVQHELRRIDRLAERDISILHWSMEQAAMLRAWNRRVESDIRTFSAQVQNYGYFLMIHFGELWQTPEMSGDTFTGHYLDHFQSLSAKTLQSLNGDPAVSEVRVQHAAAGRTDTAWVDQKQTEIEAALRRCVLRHYSPAERIRHLLGPTDPPNQEPTLKSLAVLLKEVPDARNNTQEFDYRALANLGFVFFYIESEGAEFRDSRFGGKTPARVTIPMSALEKHNGWVMLNDFLEIDPPTIRADKDGNLISYKNGTDTDLQKDLERHGQSDPYPSVPENSPEGKLKKSVHEIRKLYSDVEYHVNRLADFSQTAALLAETDDPDSTRSLVEAVRKMSIEEAALKNELAKLDQKKLEDLRKERAKALANSLKYQQWVRIHRPAEHIVESAGRTVYHGVGTTNSRPDHVSTNTLVGRDIIPGLAQRCVVEIARIEQARPDVAQRLKGMSGEALVRFLLRHFIRPQAMLQKQVHITPKDVEFKHP
;
A
#
# COMPACT_ATOMS: atom_id res chain seq x y z
N ASP A 1 -3.27 25.78 -51.15
CA ASP A 1 -2.39 26.77 -50.51
C ASP A 1 -1.55 26.14 -49.42
N HIS A 2 -0.32 26.63 -49.35
CA HIS A 2 0.69 26.53 -48.28
C HIS A 2 0.15 26.94 -46.88
N MET A 3 0.72 26.55 -45.73
CA MET A 3 1.72 25.54 -45.31
C MET A 3 1.46 25.18 -43.82
N ASP A 4 2.05 24.08 -43.32
CA ASP A 4 2.79 23.85 -42.05
C ASP A 4 2.33 24.58 -40.73
N VAL A 5 2.47 24.00 -39.53
CA VAL A 5 3.70 23.44 -38.91
C VAL A 5 3.38 22.29 -37.92
N GLU A 6 4.32 21.33 -37.80
CA GLU A 6 4.34 20.21 -36.83
C GLU A 6 4.93 20.67 -35.46
N HIS A 7 4.67 20.12 -34.27
CA HIS A 7 4.92 18.79 -33.66
C HIS A 7 4.19 18.83 -32.27
N ASP A 8 4.07 17.83 -31.38
CA ASP A 8 4.76 16.55 -31.12
C ASP A 8 3.75 15.45 -30.66
N ASP A 9 3.73 14.29 -31.34
CA ASP A 9 3.52 12.94 -30.74
C ASP A 9 3.80 11.86 -31.81
N PRO A 10 4.91 11.10 -31.71
CA PRO A 10 5.24 10.05 -32.69
C PRO A 10 4.30 8.84 -32.64
N TYR A 11 3.60 8.60 -31.53
CA TYR A 11 2.75 7.39 -31.37
C TYR A 11 1.40 7.53 -32.09
N ALA A 12 0.88 8.75 -32.22
CA ALA A 12 -0.37 9.01 -32.93
C ALA A 12 -0.27 8.68 -34.44
N GLN A 13 0.87 8.98 -35.07
CA GLN A 13 1.05 8.79 -36.52
C GLN A 13 1.05 7.31 -36.93
N GLY A 14 1.69 6.45 -36.12
CA GLY A 14 1.80 5.01 -36.41
C GLY A 14 0.46 4.28 -36.37
N LEU A 15 -0.35 4.52 -35.33
CA LEU A 15 -1.63 3.83 -35.15
C LEU A 15 -2.68 4.27 -36.19
N HIS A 16 -2.76 5.57 -36.49
CA HIS A 16 -3.80 6.10 -37.38
C HIS A 16 -3.53 5.85 -38.87
N ARG A 17 -2.27 5.72 -39.31
CA ARG A 17 -1.96 5.28 -40.68
C ARG A 17 -2.02 3.76 -40.83
N GLY A 18 -1.56 3.00 -39.84
CA GLY A 18 -1.50 1.52 -39.90
C GLY A 18 -2.84 0.77 -39.82
N LEU A 19 -3.95 1.44 -39.45
CA LEU A 19 -5.26 0.81 -39.28
C LEU A 19 -6.28 1.10 -40.41
N ASN A 20 -5.88 1.82 -41.46
CA ASN A 20 -6.77 2.25 -42.55
C ASN A 20 -6.46 1.62 -43.92
N THR A 21 -5.44 0.76 -44.02
CA THR A 21 -4.94 0.17 -45.28
C THR A 21 -5.46 -1.26 -45.53
N THR A 22 -6.77 -1.39 -45.77
CA THR A 22 -7.36 -2.59 -46.41
C THR A 22 -8.10 -2.22 -47.70
N HIS A 23 -7.47 -1.41 -48.55
CA HIS A 23 -7.82 -1.21 -49.96
C HIS A 23 -6.55 -1.42 -50.80
N THR A 24 -6.70 -2.12 -51.92
CA THR A 24 -5.61 -2.78 -52.64
C THR A 24 -5.08 -1.95 -53.81
N THR A 25 -3.79 -1.60 -53.79
CA THR A 25 -3.05 -1.11 -54.98
C THR A 25 -1.54 -1.40 -54.84
N LEU A 26 -0.83 -1.50 -55.98
CA LEU A 26 0.56 -1.99 -56.05
C LEU A 26 1.63 -0.88 -56.22
N HIS A 27 2.89 -1.31 -56.02
CA HIS A 27 4.16 -0.72 -56.47
C HIS A 27 4.76 0.48 -55.68
N GLY A 28 6.07 0.40 -55.43
CA GLY A 28 6.92 1.52 -55.00
C GLY A 28 8.08 1.12 -54.07
N ASN A 29 9.31 1.07 -54.59
CA ASN A 29 10.54 0.98 -53.77
C ASN A 29 10.94 2.37 -53.25
N PHE A 30 11.73 2.47 -52.16
CA PHE A 30 13.04 3.15 -52.13
C PHE A 30 13.74 3.02 -50.75
N TYR A 31 14.92 3.65 -50.60
CA TYR A 31 16.01 3.30 -49.65
C TYR A 31 16.03 4.14 -48.34
N PRO A 32 16.78 3.72 -47.29
CA PRO A 32 16.80 4.37 -45.97
C PRO A 32 17.70 5.61 -45.87
N TYR A 33 17.55 6.39 -44.80
CA TYR A 33 18.34 7.60 -44.52
C TYR A 33 18.83 7.64 -43.06
N THR A 34 20.08 8.10 -42.86
CA THR A 34 20.75 8.22 -41.56
C THR A 34 20.85 9.69 -41.10
N PRO A 35 20.49 10.04 -39.85
CA PRO A 35 20.76 11.37 -39.30
C PRO A 35 22.26 11.60 -39.03
N GLN A 36 22.77 12.80 -39.32
CA GLN A 36 24.09 13.25 -38.89
C GLN A 36 24.01 14.03 -37.57
N THR A 37 25.07 14.01 -36.78
CA THR A 37 25.18 14.72 -35.50
C THR A 37 25.97 16.02 -35.61
N THR A 38 25.31 17.13 -35.27
CA THR A 38 25.89 18.41 -34.77
C THR A 38 24.84 18.97 -33.78
N THR A 39 25.19 19.62 -32.67
CA THR A 39 26.12 20.75 -32.55
C THR A 39 26.94 20.82 -31.25
N THR A 40 28.07 21.51 -31.35
CA THR A 40 28.83 22.26 -30.31
C THR A 40 27.99 23.41 -29.69
N ASN A 41 28.31 24.12 -28.60
CA ASN A 41 29.40 24.10 -27.59
C ASN A 41 29.00 24.96 -26.36
N GLU A 42 29.91 25.11 -25.39
CA GLU A 42 30.02 26.22 -24.39
C GLU A 42 28.92 26.32 -23.30
N ASN A 43 29.24 26.13 -22.01
CA ASN A 43 30.09 26.89 -21.06
C ASN A 43 29.39 28.08 -20.38
N THR A 44 29.24 28.01 -19.06
CA THR A 44 29.87 28.97 -18.13
C THR A 44 29.83 28.46 -16.67
N ASN A 45 30.86 28.80 -15.88
CA ASN A 45 30.94 28.55 -14.45
C ASN A 45 30.52 29.79 -13.65
N THR A 46 29.89 29.62 -12.48
CA THR A 46 30.09 30.51 -11.33
C THR A 46 29.69 29.87 -9.99
N THR A 47 30.68 29.64 -9.12
CA THR A 47 30.54 29.65 -7.65
C THR A 47 30.55 31.11 -7.16
N PRO A 48 30.10 31.48 -5.93
CA PRO A 48 30.92 31.20 -4.72
C PRO A 48 30.23 31.12 -3.33
N THR A 49 31.00 30.59 -2.37
CA THR A 49 31.09 30.93 -0.91
C THR A 49 29.91 30.82 0.07
N THR A 50 30.19 30.06 1.14
CA THR A 50 29.63 30.13 2.51
C THR A 50 30.00 31.43 3.25
N PRO A 51 29.40 31.71 4.42
CA PRO A 51 30.22 31.73 5.66
C PRO A 51 29.59 30.98 6.85
N THR A 52 30.33 30.87 7.96
CA THR A 52 30.06 30.03 9.13
C THR A 52 29.62 30.80 10.40
N THR A 53 29.13 30.03 11.38
CA THR A 53 29.03 30.22 12.85
C THR A 53 29.37 31.56 13.52
N ASP A 54 28.67 31.85 14.63
CA ASP A 54 29.27 31.77 15.98
C ASP A 54 28.20 31.64 17.08
N THR A 55 28.63 31.42 18.34
CA THR A 55 27.81 31.07 19.52
C THR A 55 27.62 32.23 20.51
N ASP A 56 26.79 31.97 21.54
CA ASP A 56 26.98 32.27 22.99
C ASP A 56 25.57 32.47 23.64
N THR A 57 25.09 31.76 24.67
CA THR A 57 25.53 31.34 26.04
C THR A 57 25.05 32.28 27.17
N ASP A 58 24.95 31.72 28.39
CA ASP A 58 24.67 32.34 29.71
C ASP A 58 23.20 32.84 29.93
N THR A 59 22.39 32.23 30.83
CA THR A 59 22.33 32.28 32.33
C THR A 59 21.75 33.61 32.88
N ASP A 60 21.14 33.73 34.08
CA ASP A 60 21.22 32.91 35.30
C ASP A 60 20.05 33.20 36.31
N THR A 61 19.77 32.30 37.29
CA THR A 61 19.06 32.54 38.61
C THR A 61 17.64 33.21 38.59
N ASP A 62 16.79 33.33 39.63
CA ASP A 62 16.61 32.87 41.05
C ASP A 62 15.08 33.07 41.42
N THR A 63 14.44 32.85 42.60
CA THR A 63 14.79 32.46 44.00
C THR A 63 13.58 31.70 44.66
N ASP A 64 13.70 31.30 45.94
CA ASP A 64 12.64 30.68 46.79
C ASP A 64 11.52 31.62 47.30
N THR A 65 10.45 31.06 47.91
CA THR A 65 10.09 31.32 49.34
C THR A 65 8.93 30.44 49.90
N ASP A 66 8.89 30.29 51.25
CA ASP A 66 8.07 29.36 52.04
C ASP A 66 6.65 29.81 52.46
N THR A 67 5.83 28.86 52.93
CA THR A 67 5.13 28.80 54.26
C THR A 67 4.20 27.56 54.29
N ASP A 68 4.33 26.55 55.15
CA ASP A 68 4.34 26.44 56.65
C ASP A 68 2.95 26.47 57.32
N THR A 69 2.54 25.35 57.95
CA THR A 69 1.81 25.36 59.24
C THR A 69 1.77 23.99 59.95
N THR A 70 2.20 24.00 61.21
CA THR A 70 2.35 22.95 62.23
C THR A 70 1.09 22.19 62.73
N LEU A 71 1.19 20.85 62.92
CA LEU A 71 1.26 20.06 64.20
C LEU A 71 0.51 20.53 65.50
N PRO A 72 0.32 19.73 66.59
CA PRO A 72 0.42 18.26 66.82
C PRO A 72 -0.80 17.61 67.62
N PRO A 73 -0.69 16.93 68.80
CA PRO A 73 -0.78 15.44 68.93
C PRO A 73 -1.74 14.88 70.04
N ASN A 74 -1.71 13.54 70.26
CA ASN A 74 -1.81 12.80 71.55
C ASN A 74 -1.36 11.34 71.28
N GLN A 75 -0.29 10.77 71.84
CA GLN A 75 0.08 10.42 73.24
C GLN A 75 -0.53 9.10 73.79
N GLU A 76 0.34 8.29 74.39
CA GLU A 76 0.10 6.96 74.98
C GLU A 76 -0.01 7.03 76.52
N GLU A 77 -0.74 6.11 77.15
CA GLU A 77 -0.63 5.62 78.56
C GLU A 77 -1.77 4.56 78.78
N ALA A 78 -1.77 3.59 79.71
CA ALA A 78 -0.77 3.09 80.65
C ALA A 78 -1.09 1.62 81.10
N PHE A 79 -0.07 0.91 81.57
CA PHE A 79 -0.02 -0.29 82.46
C PHE A 79 -1.29 -0.95 83.05
N GLY A 80 -1.26 -2.30 83.17
CA GLY A 80 -1.44 -2.92 84.51
C GLY A 80 -2.32 -4.18 84.70
N LEU A 81 -1.73 -5.38 84.60
CA LEU A 81 -1.92 -6.58 85.46
C LEU A 81 -3.29 -6.95 86.07
N SER A 82 -3.76 -8.18 85.80
CA SER A 82 -4.02 -9.18 86.87
C SER A 82 -4.04 -10.64 86.37
N THR A 83 -3.85 -11.58 87.29
CA THR A 83 -3.57 -13.02 87.09
C THR A 83 -4.82 -13.93 87.10
N LEU A 84 -4.75 -15.08 86.42
CA LEU A 84 -4.67 -16.41 87.08
C LEU A 84 -4.44 -17.56 86.07
N ALA A 85 -4.09 -18.76 86.57
CA ALA A 85 -3.55 -19.88 85.78
C ALA A 85 -4.55 -21.03 85.55
N GLY A 86 -4.34 -21.84 84.50
CA GLY A 86 -5.11 -23.08 84.28
C GLY A 86 -4.76 -23.87 83.02
N GLY A 87 -3.83 -24.83 83.14
CA GLY A 87 -3.73 -26.01 82.26
C GLY A 87 -2.88 -25.88 80.98
N GLU A 88 -1.83 -26.71 80.88
CA GLU A 88 -1.34 -27.17 79.57
C GLU A 88 -2.36 -28.13 78.95
N PRO A 89 -2.41 -28.21 77.61
CA PRO A 89 -2.10 -29.52 77.03
C PRO A 89 -1.23 -29.47 75.77
N ALA A 90 -0.47 -30.55 75.57
CA ALA A 90 0.10 -31.03 74.29
C ALA A 90 0.96 -30.04 73.49
N ALA A 91 2.28 -30.25 73.55
CA ALA A 91 3.25 -29.64 72.64
C ALA A 91 3.11 -30.20 71.21
N ASN A 92 2.15 -29.65 70.44
CA ASN A 92 2.14 -29.79 68.99
C ASN A 92 3.33 -29.02 68.39
N GLN A 93 4.46 -29.70 68.28
CA GLN A 93 5.59 -29.24 67.48
C GLN A 93 5.20 -29.25 66.00
N HIS A 94 4.55 -28.18 65.54
CA HIS A 94 4.66 -27.81 64.13
C HIS A 94 6.17 -27.67 63.83
N PRO A 95 6.70 -28.38 62.81
CA PRO A 95 8.10 -28.22 62.44
C PRO A 95 8.32 -26.75 62.09
N LYS A 96 9.31 -26.11 62.74
CA LYS A 96 9.72 -24.75 62.37
C LYS A 96 10.00 -24.73 60.86
N PRO A 97 9.49 -23.75 60.10
CA PRO A 97 9.85 -23.60 58.70
C PRO A 97 11.36 -23.58 58.57
N ASP A 98 11.90 -24.39 57.66
CA ASP A 98 13.31 -24.31 57.30
C ASP A 98 13.54 -22.96 56.60
N TRP A 99 14.04 -22.00 57.36
CA TRP A 99 14.27 -20.62 56.95
C TRP A 99 15.27 -20.53 55.80
N ALA A 100 16.27 -21.43 55.79
CA ALA A 100 17.19 -21.56 54.67
C ALA A 100 16.45 -22.03 53.41
N SER A 101 15.47 -22.91 53.52
CA SER A 101 14.65 -23.36 52.38
C SER A 101 13.81 -22.24 51.77
N GLN A 102 13.21 -21.35 52.57
CA GLN A 102 12.41 -20.24 52.04
C GLN A 102 13.25 -19.21 51.26
N VAL A 103 14.38 -18.77 51.83
CA VAL A 103 15.32 -17.87 51.15
C VAL A 103 15.88 -18.52 49.89
N THR A 104 16.30 -19.80 49.98
CA THR A 104 16.79 -20.57 48.82
C THR A 104 15.73 -20.69 47.72
N GLN A 105 14.45 -20.93 48.07
CA GLN A 105 13.37 -20.99 47.10
C GLN A 105 13.08 -19.64 46.42
N ALA A 106 13.14 -18.53 47.15
CA ALA A 106 12.97 -17.20 46.59
C ALA A 106 14.12 -16.85 45.62
N ALA A 107 15.36 -17.06 46.05
CA ALA A 107 16.56 -16.84 45.25
C ALA A 107 16.58 -17.71 43.97
N ASN A 108 16.27 -19.00 44.08
CA ASN A 108 16.27 -19.92 42.94
C ASN A 108 15.18 -19.58 41.91
N ARG A 109 13.97 -19.18 42.35
CA ARG A 109 12.90 -18.72 41.44
C ARG A 109 13.31 -17.44 40.72
N LEU A 110 13.80 -16.44 41.46
CA LEU A 110 14.26 -15.19 40.87
C LEU A 110 15.38 -15.43 39.86
N SER A 111 16.39 -16.25 40.20
CA SER A 111 17.51 -16.59 39.32
C SER A 111 17.05 -17.31 38.04
N HIS A 112 16.16 -18.30 38.16
CA HIS A 112 15.56 -18.99 37.00
C HIS A 112 14.79 -18.03 36.07
N HIS A 113 14.02 -17.09 36.62
CA HIS A 113 13.30 -16.11 35.79
C HIS A 113 14.23 -15.06 35.20
N LEU A 114 15.27 -14.62 35.91
CA LEU A 114 16.32 -13.74 35.39
C LEU A 114 17.11 -14.42 34.26
N GLN A 115 17.39 -15.72 34.34
CA GLN A 115 18.03 -16.47 33.25
C GLN A 115 17.19 -16.44 31.98
N ILE A 116 15.90 -16.81 32.07
CA ILE A 116 14.96 -16.79 30.93
C ILE A 116 14.80 -15.37 30.38
N TYR A 117 14.66 -14.36 31.25
CA TYR A 117 14.53 -12.97 30.85
C TYR A 117 15.78 -12.44 30.13
N ASN A 118 16.99 -12.66 30.66
CA ASN A 118 18.20 -12.24 29.97
C ASN A 118 18.35 -12.94 28.61
N GLN A 119 18.11 -14.27 28.52
CA GLN A 119 18.13 -14.99 27.24
C GLN A 119 17.12 -14.42 26.23
N THR A 120 15.87 -14.21 26.65
CA THR A 120 14.78 -13.79 25.75
C THR A 120 14.90 -12.32 25.35
N ALA A 121 15.21 -11.43 26.31
CA ALA A 121 15.30 -10.00 26.07
C ALA A 121 16.58 -9.63 25.30
N SER A 122 17.73 -10.25 25.61
CA SER A 122 18.95 -10.00 24.84
C SER A 122 18.85 -10.54 23.42
N ALA A 123 18.28 -11.74 23.19
CA ALA A 123 18.05 -12.23 21.83
C ALA A 123 17.15 -11.29 21.02
N HIS A 124 16.04 -10.82 21.61
CA HIS A 124 15.11 -9.87 20.98
C HIS A 124 15.78 -8.53 20.62
N VAL A 125 16.59 -7.97 21.53
CA VAL A 125 17.31 -6.71 21.31
C VAL A 125 18.45 -6.86 20.28
N VAL A 126 19.15 -8.00 20.26
CA VAL A 126 20.18 -8.29 19.26
C VAL A 126 19.55 -8.46 17.87
N ALA A 127 18.50 -9.27 17.75
CA ALA A 127 17.80 -9.50 16.48
C ALA A 127 17.26 -8.19 15.86
N ILE A 128 16.67 -7.30 16.67
CA ILE A 128 16.28 -5.95 16.22
C ILE A 128 17.48 -5.15 15.70
N LYS A 129 18.61 -5.16 16.42
CA LYS A 129 19.82 -4.42 16.01
C LYS A 129 20.44 -4.97 14.72
N GLU A 130 20.30 -6.26 14.46
CA GLU A 130 20.86 -6.97 13.31
C GLU A 130 19.90 -7.04 12.11
N GLY A 131 18.67 -6.51 12.24
CA GLY A 131 17.63 -6.59 11.20
C GLY A 131 17.00 -7.98 11.04
N ASP A 132 17.26 -8.91 11.97
CA ASP A 132 16.65 -10.25 11.97
C ASP A 132 15.16 -10.17 12.34
N TYR A 133 14.33 -10.16 11.31
CA TYR A 133 12.89 -10.23 11.42
C TYR A 133 12.41 -11.49 12.16
N GLU A 134 13.03 -12.66 11.95
CA GLU A 134 12.55 -13.93 12.52
C GLU A 134 12.76 -14.00 14.03
N GLY A 135 13.94 -13.59 14.52
CA GLY A 135 14.20 -13.43 15.95
C GLY A 135 13.47 -12.24 16.58
N GLY A 136 13.41 -11.11 15.87
CA GLY A 136 12.94 -9.82 16.40
C GLY A 136 11.43 -9.58 16.37
N LYS A 137 10.64 -10.28 15.52
CA LYS A 137 9.17 -10.08 15.39
C LYS A 137 8.33 -10.49 16.61
N HIS A 138 8.94 -10.86 17.73
CA HIS A 138 8.29 -11.48 18.90
C HIS A 138 8.43 -10.70 20.23
N PRO A 139 8.16 -9.38 20.29
CA PRO A 139 8.28 -8.59 21.51
C PRO A 139 7.38 -9.08 22.66
N GLU A 140 6.31 -9.82 22.36
CA GLU A 140 5.48 -10.46 23.39
C GLU A 140 6.24 -11.49 24.24
N ARG A 141 7.26 -12.16 23.69
CA ARG A 141 8.09 -13.15 24.42
C ARG A 141 8.96 -12.44 25.45
N ALA A 142 9.65 -11.38 25.03
CA ALA A 142 10.48 -10.55 25.91
C ALA A 142 9.64 -9.85 27.00
N LEU A 143 8.48 -9.29 26.63
CA LEU A 143 7.52 -8.70 27.56
C LEU A 143 7.03 -9.69 28.62
N HIS A 144 6.67 -10.91 28.20
CA HIS A 144 6.23 -11.95 29.13
C HIS A 144 7.35 -12.35 30.10
N ALA A 145 8.57 -12.56 29.61
CA ALA A 145 9.71 -12.90 30.46
C ALA A 145 10.02 -11.80 31.50
N ALA A 146 10.03 -10.53 31.06
CA ALA A 146 10.21 -9.38 31.96
C ALA A 146 9.10 -9.28 33.02
N ARG A 147 7.82 -9.48 32.63
CA ARG A 147 6.69 -9.50 33.57
C ARG A 147 6.78 -10.62 34.61
N ARG A 148 7.36 -11.80 34.29
CA ARG A 148 7.62 -12.86 35.28
C ARG A 148 8.65 -12.44 36.32
N VAL A 149 9.72 -11.74 35.92
CA VAL A 149 10.70 -11.19 36.87
C VAL A 149 10.05 -10.14 37.77
N GLN A 150 9.28 -9.19 37.21
CA GLN A 150 8.56 -8.19 38.01
C GLN A 150 7.55 -8.82 38.99
N HIS A 151 6.88 -9.91 38.60
CA HIS A 151 5.96 -10.62 39.49
C HIS A 151 6.69 -11.21 40.71
N GLU A 152 7.84 -11.86 40.49
CA GLU A 152 8.59 -12.50 41.57
C GLU A 152 9.39 -11.50 42.43
N LEU A 153 9.84 -10.37 41.87
CA LEU A 153 10.36 -9.24 42.67
C LEU A 153 9.27 -8.72 43.63
N ARG A 154 8.09 -8.36 43.11
CA ARG A 154 6.93 -7.95 43.94
C ARG A 154 6.44 -9.03 44.92
N ARG A 155 6.81 -10.29 44.70
CA ARG A 155 6.51 -11.41 45.59
C ARG A 155 7.54 -11.53 46.71
N ILE A 156 8.82 -11.25 46.44
CA ILE A 156 9.87 -11.12 47.45
C ILE A 156 9.51 -10.00 48.42
N ASP A 157 9.06 -8.84 47.91
CA ASP A 157 8.61 -7.72 48.75
C ASP A 157 7.48 -8.15 49.72
N ARG A 158 6.41 -8.78 49.19
CA ARG A 158 5.28 -9.33 49.99
C ARG A 158 5.64 -10.50 50.92
N LEU A 159 6.81 -11.11 50.73
CA LEU A 159 7.33 -12.14 51.64
C LEU A 159 8.21 -11.49 52.72
N ALA A 160 8.97 -10.44 52.41
CA ALA A 160 9.72 -9.65 53.39
C ALA A 160 8.79 -8.95 54.41
N GLU A 161 7.57 -8.59 54.02
CA GLU A 161 6.48 -8.16 54.91
C GLU A 161 6.11 -9.18 56.02
N ARG A 162 6.46 -10.46 55.85
CA ARG A 162 5.89 -11.59 56.61
C ARG A 162 6.93 -12.58 57.14
N ASP A 163 8.13 -12.58 56.59
CA ASP A 163 9.22 -13.47 56.93
C ASP A 163 10.53 -12.67 57.09
N ILE A 164 11.07 -12.70 58.31
CA ILE A 164 12.25 -11.91 58.69
C ILE A 164 13.54 -12.39 58.00
N SER A 165 13.61 -13.67 57.59
CA SER A 165 14.75 -14.20 56.85
C SER A 165 14.72 -13.74 55.39
N ILE A 166 13.52 -13.65 54.78
CA ILE A 166 13.36 -13.01 53.47
C ILE A 166 13.67 -11.51 53.55
N LEU A 167 13.25 -10.82 54.62
CA LEU A 167 13.55 -9.39 54.82
C LEU A 167 15.06 -9.10 54.94
N HIS A 168 15.78 -9.83 55.80
CA HIS A 168 17.23 -9.65 55.94
C HIS A 168 17.95 -9.95 54.61
N TRP A 169 17.59 -11.05 53.93
CA TRP A 169 18.14 -11.36 52.61
C TRP A 169 17.82 -10.29 51.56
N SER A 170 16.60 -9.75 51.50
CA SER A 170 16.25 -8.69 50.54
C SER A 170 16.96 -7.37 50.86
N MET A 171 17.28 -7.10 52.13
CA MET A 171 18.10 -5.96 52.55
C MET A 171 19.57 -6.13 52.12
N GLU A 172 20.18 -7.30 52.33
CA GLU A 172 21.52 -7.63 51.81
C GLU A 172 21.59 -7.49 50.29
N GLN A 173 20.57 -8.01 49.59
CA GLN A 173 20.47 -7.97 48.13
C GLN A 173 19.89 -6.65 47.58
N ALA A 174 19.62 -5.64 48.42
CA ALA A 174 18.82 -4.48 48.03
C ALA A 174 19.39 -3.66 46.88
N ALA A 175 20.72 -3.65 46.68
CA ALA A 175 21.34 -3.00 45.53
C ALA A 175 21.01 -3.73 44.21
N MET A 176 21.17 -5.07 44.20
CA MET A 176 20.86 -5.93 43.05
C MET A 176 19.36 -5.94 42.74
N LEU A 177 18.50 -6.08 43.75
CA LEU A 177 17.05 -6.11 43.55
C LEU A 177 16.52 -4.80 42.97
N ARG A 178 16.99 -3.64 43.47
CA ARG A 178 16.65 -2.31 42.90
C ARG A 178 17.20 -2.12 41.49
N ALA A 179 18.39 -2.64 41.18
CA ALA A 179 18.95 -2.59 39.83
C ALA A 179 18.10 -3.41 38.83
N TRP A 180 17.73 -4.65 39.18
CA TRP A 180 16.85 -5.47 38.35
C TRP A 180 15.45 -4.86 38.19
N ASN A 181 14.83 -4.36 39.27
CA ASN A 181 13.48 -3.79 39.15
C ASN A 181 13.46 -2.59 38.19
N ARG A 182 14.41 -1.65 38.30
CA ARG A 182 14.50 -0.50 37.38
C ARG A 182 14.71 -0.92 35.92
N ARG A 183 15.59 -1.90 35.66
CA ARG A 183 15.82 -2.44 34.31
C ARG A 183 14.55 -3.10 33.75
N VAL A 184 13.96 -4.00 34.52
CA VAL A 184 12.75 -4.75 34.13
C VAL A 184 11.55 -3.83 33.93
N GLU A 185 11.39 -2.76 34.73
CA GLU A 185 10.36 -1.74 34.52
C GLU A 185 10.57 -0.95 33.22
N SER A 186 11.82 -0.67 32.86
CA SER A 186 12.14 -0.01 31.59
C SER A 186 11.87 -0.92 30.39
N ASP A 187 12.34 -2.16 30.45
CA ASP A 187 12.09 -3.18 29.43
C ASP A 187 10.60 -3.49 29.28
N ILE A 188 9.82 -3.54 30.38
CA ILE A 188 8.37 -3.69 30.33
C ILE A 188 7.71 -2.51 29.61
N ARG A 189 8.18 -1.27 29.78
CA ARG A 189 7.68 -0.11 29.00
C ARG A 189 8.03 -0.28 27.51
N THR A 190 9.29 -0.53 27.17
CA THR A 190 9.75 -0.70 25.77
C THR A 190 9.03 -1.84 25.05
N PHE A 191 8.99 -3.04 25.65
CA PHE A 191 8.34 -4.19 25.02
C PHE A 191 6.80 -4.06 25.03
N SER A 192 6.19 -3.35 26.01
CA SER A 192 4.76 -3.01 25.93
C SER A 192 4.48 -2.03 24.80
N ALA A 193 5.35 -1.04 24.55
CA ALA A 193 5.19 -0.09 23.43
C ALA A 193 5.34 -0.78 22.06
N GLN A 194 6.31 -1.71 21.92
CA GLN A 194 6.48 -2.57 20.75
C GLN A 194 5.28 -3.50 20.53
N VAL A 195 4.78 -4.12 21.59
CA VAL A 195 3.56 -4.94 21.52
C VAL A 195 2.34 -4.07 21.20
N GLN A 196 2.18 -2.87 21.77
CA GLN A 196 1.03 -2.02 21.52
C GLN A 196 0.98 -1.51 20.08
N ASN A 197 2.12 -1.05 19.56
CA ASN A 197 2.27 -0.45 18.23
C ASN A 197 2.86 -1.45 17.22
N TYR A 198 2.45 -2.72 17.28
CA TYR A 198 3.12 -3.83 16.61
C TYR A 198 3.29 -3.65 15.08
N GLY A 199 2.36 -2.94 14.43
CA GLY A 199 2.50 -2.58 13.01
C GLY A 199 3.69 -1.65 12.77
N TYR A 200 3.67 -0.48 13.41
CA TYR A 200 4.74 0.52 13.35
C TYR A 200 6.08 0.00 13.87
N PHE A 201 6.08 -0.92 14.85
CA PHE A 201 7.27 -1.61 15.33
C PHE A 201 7.95 -2.43 14.23
N LEU A 202 7.19 -3.23 13.46
CA LEU A 202 7.78 -4.01 12.38
C LEU A 202 8.31 -3.12 11.24
N MET A 203 7.56 -2.07 10.89
CA MET A 203 7.96 -1.08 9.87
C MET A 203 9.32 -0.45 10.19
N ILE A 204 9.50 0.11 11.39
CA ILE A 204 10.72 0.85 11.77
C ILE A 204 11.97 -0.03 11.80
N HIS A 205 11.87 -1.25 12.36
CA HIS A 205 13.05 -2.09 12.59
C HIS A 205 13.38 -3.04 11.44
N PHE A 206 12.43 -3.37 10.57
CA PHE A 206 12.62 -4.38 9.52
C PHE A 206 12.19 -3.93 8.11
N GLY A 207 11.60 -2.74 7.95
CA GLY A 207 11.23 -2.20 6.64
C GLY A 207 12.29 -1.26 6.09
N GLU A 208 12.99 -1.68 5.03
CA GLU A 208 14.10 -0.95 4.39
C GLU A 208 13.71 0.50 4.02
N LEU A 209 12.45 0.73 3.61
CA LEU A 209 11.96 2.04 3.18
C LEU A 209 12.00 3.07 4.33
N TRP A 210 11.71 2.66 5.56
CA TRP A 210 11.62 3.56 6.73
C TRP A 210 13.00 3.96 7.28
N GLN A 211 14.06 3.32 6.79
CA GLN A 211 15.45 3.62 7.13
C GLN A 211 16.11 4.59 6.11
N THR A 212 15.39 4.94 5.03
CA THR A 212 15.87 5.91 4.03
C THR A 212 15.87 7.34 4.56
N PRO A 213 16.78 8.24 4.10
CA PRO A 213 16.81 9.64 4.53
C PRO A 213 15.54 10.44 4.27
N GLU A 214 14.73 10.05 3.26
CA GLU A 214 13.43 10.67 2.99
C GLU A 214 12.36 10.27 4.03
N MET A 215 12.39 9.01 4.49
CA MET A 215 11.36 8.45 5.38
C MET A 215 11.76 8.43 6.85
N SER A 216 13.06 8.58 7.17
CA SER A 216 13.58 8.58 8.55
C SER A 216 13.06 9.72 9.41
N GLY A 217 12.38 10.71 8.81
CA GLY A 217 11.55 11.69 9.52
C GLY A 217 12.34 12.54 10.52
N ASP A 218 11.94 12.47 11.79
CA ASP A 218 12.74 12.96 12.91
C ASP A 218 13.31 11.75 13.67
N THR A 219 14.51 11.93 14.25
CA THR A 219 15.26 10.89 14.97
C THR A 219 14.37 10.08 15.91
N PHE A 220 14.26 8.77 15.66
CA PHE A 220 13.37 7.89 16.39
C PHE A 220 13.73 7.81 17.89
N THR A 221 12.85 8.32 18.75
CA THR A 221 13.03 8.43 20.21
C THR A 221 12.61 7.16 20.99
N GLY A 222 12.29 6.06 20.31
CA GLY A 222 11.64 4.89 20.91
C GLY A 222 10.11 4.92 20.85
N HIS A 223 9.52 6.06 20.47
CA HIS A 223 8.08 6.30 20.42
C HIS A 223 7.51 6.04 19.01
N TYR A 224 7.02 4.81 18.78
CA TYR A 224 6.55 4.36 17.47
C TYR A 224 5.46 5.26 16.87
N LEU A 225 4.36 5.48 17.60
CA LEU A 225 3.23 6.25 17.09
C LEU A 225 3.64 7.69 16.77
N ASP A 226 4.37 8.32 17.67
CA ASP A 226 4.75 9.74 17.63
C ASP A 226 5.63 10.05 16.40
N HIS A 227 6.54 9.14 16.03
CA HIS A 227 7.33 9.24 14.80
C HIS A 227 6.44 9.20 13.53
N PHE A 228 5.50 8.25 13.44
CA PHE A 228 4.58 8.20 12.31
C PHE A 228 3.57 9.35 12.30
N GLN A 229 3.24 9.93 13.46
CA GLN A 229 2.48 11.18 13.56
C GLN A 229 3.29 12.40 13.06
N SER A 230 4.61 12.43 13.22
CA SER A 230 5.45 13.44 12.56
C SER A 230 5.42 13.31 11.03
N LEU A 231 5.57 12.10 10.48
CA LEU A 231 5.44 11.87 9.03
C LEU A 231 4.04 12.26 8.50
N SER A 232 3.00 11.98 9.28
CA SER A 232 1.61 12.40 9.02
C SER A 232 1.44 13.92 9.04
N ALA A 233 2.01 14.61 10.02
CA ALA A 233 2.01 16.07 10.11
C ALA A 233 2.80 16.74 8.97
N LYS A 234 3.96 16.18 8.58
CA LYS A 234 4.76 16.61 7.43
C LYS A 234 3.99 16.42 6.11
N THR A 235 3.26 15.31 5.97
CA THR A 235 2.33 15.07 4.85
C THR A 235 1.23 16.13 4.81
N LEU A 236 0.55 16.40 5.93
CA LEU A 236 -0.48 17.45 6.02
C LEU A 236 0.08 18.85 5.72
N GLN A 237 1.29 19.17 6.19
CA GLN A 237 1.95 20.45 5.94
C GLN A 237 2.26 20.62 4.44
N SER A 238 2.82 19.59 3.79
CA SER A 238 3.09 19.59 2.35
C SER A 238 1.82 19.77 1.53
N LEU A 239 0.76 19.01 1.84
CA LEU A 239 -0.53 19.08 1.14
C LEU A 239 -1.26 20.42 1.36
N ASN A 240 -1.05 21.10 2.49
CA ASN A 240 -1.59 22.45 2.73
C ASN A 240 -0.76 23.58 2.11
N GLY A 241 0.56 23.37 1.99
CA GLY A 241 1.49 24.32 1.37
C GLY A 241 1.52 24.27 -0.15
N ASP A 242 1.01 23.21 -0.78
CA ASP A 242 1.04 23.01 -2.25
C ASP A 242 0.62 24.30 -2.99
N PRO A 243 1.47 24.82 -3.90
CA PRO A 243 1.20 26.08 -4.61
C PRO A 243 -0.18 26.13 -5.27
N ALA A 244 -0.69 25.02 -5.83
CA ALA A 244 -1.99 25.02 -6.48
C ALA A 244 -3.16 25.30 -5.51
N VAL A 245 -2.98 25.04 -4.21
CA VAL A 245 -3.98 25.36 -3.18
C VAL A 245 -3.68 26.70 -2.50
N SER A 246 -2.42 26.96 -2.14
CA SER A 246 -2.03 28.19 -1.45
C SER A 246 -2.19 29.44 -2.32
N GLU A 247 -1.91 29.37 -3.63
CA GLU A 247 -2.21 30.43 -4.59
C GLU A 247 -3.70 30.76 -4.63
N VAL A 248 -4.60 29.76 -4.60
CA VAL A 248 -6.06 29.97 -4.61
C VAL A 248 -6.53 30.67 -3.33
N ARG A 249 -6.01 30.27 -2.16
CA ARG A 249 -6.30 30.93 -0.87
C ARG A 249 -5.85 32.39 -0.89
N VAL A 250 -4.64 32.68 -1.39
CA VAL A 250 -4.10 34.04 -1.50
C VAL A 250 -4.89 34.89 -2.49
N GLN A 251 -5.23 34.37 -3.68
CA GLN A 251 -6.02 35.09 -4.69
C GLN A 251 -7.45 35.40 -4.21
N HIS A 252 -8.07 34.47 -3.48
CA HIS A 252 -9.40 34.67 -2.89
C HIS A 252 -9.38 35.80 -1.85
N ALA A 253 -8.42 35.78 -0.91
CA ALA A 253 -8.25 36.83 0.09
C ALA A 253 -7.89 38.19 -0.52
N ALA A 254 -7.00 38.22 -1.52
CA ALA A 254 -6.61 39.45 -2.23
C ALA A 254 -7.76 40.07 -3.04
N ALA A 255 -8.75 39.26 -3.44
CA ALA A 255 -9.99 39.74 -4.08
C ALA A 255 -11.01 40.34 -3.07
N GLY A 256 -10.66 40.48 -1.79
CA GLY A 256 -11.49 41.13 -0.77
C GLY A 256 -12.77 40.37 -0.43
N ARG A 257 -12.81 39.06 -0.69
CA ARG A 257 -14.01 38.24 -0.54
C ARG A 257 -14.20 37.77 0.91
N THR A 258 -15.47 37.63 1.30
CA THR A 258 -15.90 37.23 2.65
C THR A 258 -16.53 35.83 2.71
N ASP A 259 -16.71 35.16 1.57
CA ASP A 259 -17.04 33.73 1.51
C ASP A 259 -15.78 32.88 1.78
N THR A 260 -15.94 31.55 1.82
CA THR A 260 -14.80 30.63 2.00
C THR A 260 -14.18 30.29 0.65
N ALA A 261 -12.86 30.23 0.54
CA ALA A 261 -12.18 29.83 -0.70
C ALA A 261 -12.62 28.42 -1.13
N TRP A 262 -12.76 28.19 -2.45
CA TRP A 262 -13.39 26.95 -2.95
C TRP A 262 -12.67 25.68 -2.47
N VAL A 263 -11.34 25.77 -2.30
CA VAL A 263 -10.49 24.68 -1.81
C VAL A 263 -10.88 24.24 -0.39
N ASP A 264 -11.14 25.19 0.50
CA ASP A 264 -11.46 24.92 1.91
C ASP A 264 -12.94 24.50 2.08
N GLN A 265 -13.83 25.07 1.26
CA GLN A 265 -15.21 24.58 1.14
C GLN A 265 -15.23 23.12 0.67
N LYS A 266 -14.50 22.79 -0.40
CA LYS A 266 -14.47 21.43 -0.94
C LYS A 266 -13.73 20.45 -0.05
N GLN A 267 -12.68 20.88 0.67
CA GLN A 267 -12.07 20.08 1.74
C GLN A 267 -13.16 19.68 2.74
N THR A 268 -13.94 20.64 3.24
CA THR A 268 -15.02 20.40 4.23
C THR A 268 -16.10 19.46 3.69
N GLU A 269 -16.54 19.62 2.44
CA GLU A 269 -17.52 18.72 1.81
C GLU A 269 -16.99 17.28 1.63
N ILE A 270 -15.72 17.14 1.24
CA ILE A 270 -15.05 15.85 1.05
C ILE A 270 -14.82 15.17 2.39
N GLU A 271 -14.39 15.93 3.41
CA GLU A 271 -14.26 15.48 4.80
C GLU A 271 -15.58 14.98 5.41
N ALA A 272 -16.69 15.66 5.13
CA ALA A 272 -18.02 15.24 5.57
C ALA A 272 -18.51 13.96 4.88
N ALA A 273 -18.07 13.70 3.65
CA ALA A 273 -18.36 12.47 2.90
C ALA A 273 -17.43 11.30 3.28
N LEU A 274 -16.15 11.56 3.56
CA LEU A 274 -15.20 10.56 4.07
C LEU A 274 -15.64 9.99 5.43
N ARG A 275 -16.23 10.81 6.31
CA ARG A 275 -16.82 10.34 7.58
C ARG A 275 -18.04 9.43 7.42
N ARG A 276 -18.64 9.34 6.21
CA ARG A 276 -19.71 8.40 5.83
C ARG A 276 -19.21 7.17 5.06
N CYS A 277 -17.89 7.07 4.84
CA CYS A 277 -17.30 5.89 4.23
C CYS A 277 -17.09 4.78 5.27
N VAL A 278 -16.85 3.58 4.78
CA VAL A 278 -16.55 2.38 5.55
C VAL A 278 -15.27 1.74 5.06
N LEU A 279 -14.62 1.00 5.95
CA LEU A 279 -13.47 0.16 5.66
C LEU A 279 -14.00 -1.22 5.27
N ARG A 280 -13.57 -1.75 4.12
CA ARG A 280 -13.99 -3.07 3.63
C ARG A 280 -12.82 -4.00 3.35
N HIS A 281 -12.80 -5.12 4.06
CA HIS A 281 -11.87 -6.23 3.81
C HIS A 281 -12.60 -7.30 2.99
N TYR A 282 -12.07 -7.67 1.83
CA TYR A 282 -12.64 -8.71 0.97
C TYR A 282 -11.85 -10.02 1.12
N SER A 283 -12.55 -11.14 1.28
CA SER A 283 -11.97 -12.49 1.40
C SER A 283 -12.90 -13.54 0.76
N PRO A 284 -12.42 -14.76 0.46
CA PRO A 284 -13.27 -15.85 0.02
C PRO A 284 -14.31 -16.20 1.08
N ALA A 285 -15.57 -16.41 0.68
CA ALA A 285 -16.68 -16.67 1.59
C ALA A 285 -16.43 -17.85 2.57
N GLU A 286 -15.81 -18.92 2.10
CA GLU A 286 -15.39 -20.08 2.90
C GLU A 286 -14.49 -19.68 4.09
N ARG A 287 -13.50 -18.81 3.85
CA ARG A 287 -12.57 -18.33 4.89
C ARG A 287 -13.29 -17.53 5.97
N ILE A 288 -14.26 -16.69 5.58
CA ILE A 288 -15.06 -15.91 6.54
C ILE A 288 -16.04 -16.80 7.31
N ARG A 289 -16.69 -17.78 6.66
CA ARG A 289 -17.53 -18.78 7.36
C ARG A 289 -16.71 -19.60 8.37
N HIS A 290 -15.48 -19.99 8.03
CA HIS A 290 -14.58 -20.66 8.98
C HIS A 290 -14.16 -19.74 10.14
N LEU A 291 -13.90 -18.45 9.88
CA LEU A 291 -13.51 -17.48 10.91
C LEU A 291 -14.64 -17.14 11.91
N LEU A 292 -15.90 -17.08 11.44
CA LEU A 292 -17.06 -16.91 12.31
C LEU A 292 -17.35 -18.17 13.14
N GLY A 293 -16.94 -19.35 12.64
CA GLY A 293 -17.15 -20.65 13.27
C GLY A 293 -18.61 -21.13 13.25
N PRO A 294 -18.90 -22.29 13.85
CA PRO A 294 -20.26 -22.61 14.26
C PRO A 294 -20.70 -21.63 15.35
N THR A 295 -21.93 -21.14 15.25
CA THR A 295 -22.52 -20.31 16.32
C THR A 295 -22.69 -21.14 17.60
N ASP A 296 -22.26 -20.55 18.72
CA ASP A 296 -22.48 -20.96 20.11
C ASP A 296 -21.56 -22.08 20.68
N PRO A 297 -20.66 -21.75 21.61
CA PRO A 297 -19.87 -20.52 21.70
C PRO A 297 -18.38 -20.79 21.38
N PRO A 298 -17.74 -20.03 20.48
CA PRO A 298 -16.30 -20.13 20.29
C PRO A 298 -15.56 -19.55 21.50
N ASN A 299 -14.49 -20.22 21.96
CA ASN A 299 -13.63 -19.76 23.07
C ASN A 299 -12.81 -18.48 22.74
N GLN A 300 -13.00 -17.89 21.56
CA GLN A 300 -12.32 -16.69 21.08
C GLN A 300 -13.24 -15.95 20.10
N GLU A 301 -13.28 -14.62 20.18
CA GLU A 301 -14.08 -13.80 19.26
C GLU A 301 -13.56 -13.90 17.82
N PRO A 302 -14.42 -13.96 16.79
CA PRO A 302 -14.01 -13.91 15.40
C PRO A 302 -13.16 -12.66 15.13
N THR A 303 -11.95 -12.85 14.62
CA THR A 303 -10.95 -11.77 14.53
C THR A 303 -10.17 -11.88 13.24
N LEU A 304 -10.24 -10.87 12.37
CA LEU A 304 -9.30 -10.73 11.24
C LEU A 304 -7.91 -10.47 11.82
N LYS A 305 -6.90 -11.28 11.47
CA LYS A 305 -5.53 -11.15 11.97
C LYS A 305 -4.57 -10.74 10.85
N SER A 306 -3.56 -9.93 11.18
CA SER A 306 -2.49 -9.54 10.26
C SER A 306 -1.57 -10.72 9.96
N LEU A 307 -0.78 -10.65 8.89
CA LEU A 307 0.07 -11.78 8.50
C LEU A 307 1.08 -12.13 9.61
N ALA A 308 1.72 -11.13 10.22
CA ALA A 308 2.67 -11.33 11.31
C ALA A 308 2.03 -11.91 12.58
N VAL A 309 0.71 -11.85 12.74
CA VAL A 309 -0.02 -12.58 13.80
C VAL A 309 -0.41 -13.98 13.34
N LEU A 310 -0.93 -14.14 12.11
CA LEU A 310 -1.33 -15.43 11.54
C LEU A 310 -0.17 -16.43 11.49
N LEU A 311 1.04 -15.99 11.09
CA LEU A 311 2.23 -16.85 11.01
C LEU A 311 2.68 -17.40 12.38
N LYS A 312 2.18 -16.86 13.50
CA LYS A 312 2.42 -17.39 14.86
C LYS A 312 1.52 -18.57 15.21
N GLU A 313 0.43 -18.75 14.45
CA GLU A 313 -0.61 -19.77 14.67
C GLU A 313 -0.61 -20.82 13.53
N VAL A 314 -0.36 -20.38 12.30
CA VAL A 314 -0.31 -21.20 11.07
C VAL A 314 0.90 -20.75 10.24
N PRO A 315 2.04 -21.47 10.30
CA PRO A 315 3.27 -21.08 9.60
C PRO A 315 3.11 -20.90 8.08
N ASP A 316 2.24 -21.69 7.44
CA ASP A 316 1.98 -21.65 5.98
C ASP A 316 0.73 -20.82 5.63
N ALA A 317 0.43 -19.76 6.39
CA ALA A 317 -0.77 -18.93 6.22
C ALA A 317 -0.85 -18.25 4.84
N ARG A 318 -1.64 -18.82 3.92
CA ARG A 318 -1.90 -18.29 2.57
C ARG A 318 -2.43 -16.86 2.58
N ASN A 319 -1.59 -15.94 2.13
CA ASN A 319 -1.79 -14.50 2.10
C ASN A 319 -1.57 -13.96 0.68
N ASN A 320 -1.60 -12.63 0.50
CA ASN A 320 -1.37 -11.95 -0.78
C ASN A 320 -0.28 -10.86 -0.68
N THR A 321 0.61 -10.99 0.32
CA THR A 321 1.75 -10.11 0.58
C THR A 321 2.84 -10.39 -0.45
N GLN A 322 3.48 -9.33 -0.95
CA GLN A 322 4.57 -9.43 -1.93
C GLN A 322 5.94 -9.20 -1.24
N GLU A 323 7.04 -9.46 -1.96
CA GLU A 323 8.40 -9.32 -1.42
C GLU A 323 8.69 -7.90 -0.90
N PHE A 324 8.10 -6.88 -1.51
CA PHE A 324 8.19 -5.48 -1.10
C PHE A 324 7.36 -5.15 0.17
N ASP A 325 6.17 -5.73 0.34
CA ASP A 325 5.40 -5.62 1.59
C ASP A 325 6.20 -6.17 2.78
N TYR A 326 6.98 -7.22 2.53
CA TYR A 326 7.86 -7.87 3.50
C TYR A 326 9.13 -7.04 3.78
N ARG A 327 9.96 -6.78 2.76
CA ARG A 327 11.28 -6.15 2.92
C ARG A 327 11.24 -4.62 2.98
N ALA A 328 10.60 -3.97 2.02
CA ALA A 328 10.61 -2.51 1.95
C ALA A 328 9.68 -1.90 3.00
N LEU A 329 8.45 -2.41 3.13
CA LEU A 329 7.46 -1.83 4.03
C LEU A 329 7.43 -2.46 5.42
N ALA A 330 7.73 -3.76 5.55
CA ALA A 330 7.46 -4.59 6.72
C ALA A 330 6.04 -4.38 7.32
N ASN A 331 5.04 -4.12 6.46
CA ASN A 331 3.67 -3.77 6.84
C ASN A 331 2.85 -4.95 7.42
N LEU A 332 3.50 -6.11 7.58
CA LEU A 332 2.91 -7.41 7.91
C LEU A 332 2.16 -7.43 9.26
N GLY A 333 2.42 -6.43 10.10
CA GLY A 333 1.71 -6.21 11.37
C GLY A 333 0.28 -5.64 11.22
N PHE A 334 -0.19 -5.30 10.02
CA PHE A 334 -1.52 -4.71 9.77
C PHE A 334 -2.50 -5.64 9.04
N VAL A 335 -3.80 -5.31 9.13
CA VAL A 335 -4.90 -5.86 8.32
C VAL A 335 -5.34 -4.80 7.29
N PHE A 336 -5.37 -5.17 6.02
CA PHE A 336 -5.73 -4.30 4.89
C PHE A 336 -7.24 -4.16 4.67
N PHE A 337 -7.68 -2.94 4.34
CA PHE A 337 -9.04 -2.56 3.96
C PHE A 337 -9.03 -1.56 2.78
N TYR A 338 -10.08 -1.59 1.95
CA TYR A 338 -10.41 -0.49 1.05
C TYR A 338 -11.31 0.53 1.77
N ILE A 339 -11.17 1.82 1.45
CA ILE A 339 -12.16 2.85 1.82
C ILE A 339 -13.24 2.91 0.73
N GLU A 340 -14.51 2.72 1.08
CA GLU A 340 -15.65 2.71 0.15
C GLU A 340 -16.87 3.43 0.74
N SER A 341 -17.81 3.87 -0.10
CA SER A 341 -19.13 4.33 0.38
C SER A 341 -19.89 3.15 1.00
N GLU A 342 -20.61 3.37 2.11
CA GLU A 342 -21.37 2.32 2.81
C GLU A 342 -22.32 1.54 1.88
N GLY A 343 -23.06 2.24 1.01
CA GLY A 343 -23.96 1.63 0.02
C GLY A 343 -23.31 1.17 -1.29
N ALA A 344 -21.97 1.07 -1.40
CA ALA A 344 -21.33 0.62 -2.64
C ALA A 344 -21.49 -0.89 -2.87
N GLU A 345 -21.58 -1.30 -4.14
CA GLU A 345 -21.61 -2.70 -4.59
C GLU A 345 -20.36 -3.49 -4.16
N PHE A 346 -20.35 -4.80 -4.38
CA PHE A 346 -19.15 -5.62 -4.18
C PHE A 346 -18.06 -5.25 -5.20
N ARG A 347 -16.92 -4.77 -4.72
CA ARG A 347 -15.72 -4.59 -5.54
C ARG A 347 -15.30 -5.93 -6.15
N ASP A 348 -14.97 -5.90 -7.45
CA ASP A 348 -14.16 -6.95 -8.07
C ASP A 348 -12.72 -6.82 -7.55
N SER A 349 -12.36 -7.67 -6.59
CA SER A 349 -11.09 -7.62 -5.85
C SER A 349 -10.39 -8.97 -5.90
N ARG A 350 -9.09 -8.95 -6.23
CA ARG A 350 -8.23 -10.15 -6.23
C ARG A 350 -8.25 -10.92 -4.90
N PHE A 351 -8.55 -10.24 -3.79
CA PHE A 351 -8.60 -10.82 -2.46
C PHE A 351 -9.91 -11.59 -2.18
N GLY A 352 -11.01 -11.26 -2.87
CA GLY A 352 -12.33 -11.88 -2.65
C GLY A 352 -12.50 -13.25 -3.32
N GLY A 353 -11.75 -13.52 -4.41
CA GLY A 353 -11.91 -14.74 -5.20
C GLY A 353 -13.27 -14.83 -5.93
N LYS A 354 -13.61 -16.02 -6.43
CA LYS A 354 -14.84 -16.24 -7.24
C LYS A 354 -16.14 -16.01 -6.45
N THR A 355 -16.14 -16.32 -5.16
CA THR A 355 -17.30 -16.19 -4.26
C THR A 355 -16.91 -15.33 -3.05
N PRO A 356 -16.93 -13.99 -3.20
CA PRO A 356 -16.42 -13.10 -2.18
C PRO A 356 -17.42 -12.87 -1.04
N ALA A 357 -16.87 -12.75 0.16
CA ALA A 357 -17.48 -12.05 1.29
C ALA A 357 -16.72 -10.73 1.53
N ARG A 358 -17.39 -9.76 2.15
CA ARG A 358 -16.76 -8.54 2.67
C ARG A 358 -17.05 -8.39 4.16
N VAL A 359 -16.06 -7.89 4.88
CA VAL A 359 -16.21 -7.41 6.26
C VAL A 359 -16.23 -5.89 6.22
N THR A 360 -17.23 -5.26 6.82
CA THR A 360 -17.47 -3.82 6.85
C THR A 360 -17.20 -3.27 8.26
N ILE A 361 -16.29 -2.31 8.39
CA ILE A 361 -15.87 -1.70 9.66
C ILE A 361 -15.97 -0.16 9.54
N PRO A 362 -16.45 0.59 10.55
CA PRO A 362 -16.61 2.05 10.45
C PRO A 362 -15.28 2.79 10.29
N MET A 363 -15.25 3.86 9.48
CA MET A 363 -14.04 4.67 9.22
C MET A 363 -13.31 5.15 10.50
N SER A 364 -14.06 5.48 11.56
CA SER A 364 -13.49 5.88 12.87
C SER A 364 -12.61 4.82 13.55
N ALA A 365 -12.58 3.58 13.07
CA ALA A 365 -11.63 2.57 13.54
C ALA A 365 -10.17 2.96 13.24
N LEU A 366 -9.91 3.65 12.13
CA LEU A 366 -8.56 4.16 11.80
C LEU A 366 -8.09 5.19 12.86
N GLU A 367 -8.99 6.08 13.26
CA GLU A 367 -8.73 7.10 14.29
C GLU A 367 -8.52 6.46 15.67
N LYS A 368 -9.38 5.50 16.06
CA LYS A 368 -9.41 4.88 17.39
C LYS A 368 -8.31 3.85 17.66
N HIS A 369 -7.82 3.16 16.62
CA HIS A 369 -6.87 2.06 16.77
C HIS A 369 -5.48 2.38 16.20
N ASN A 370 -5.16 3.67 16.04
CA ASN A 370 -3.91 4.14 15.43
C ASN A 370 -3.65 3.44 14.09
N GLY A 371 -4.68 3.43 13.24
CA GLY A 371 -4.59 2.95 11.87
C GLY A 371 -3.78 3.89 11.00
N TRP A 372 -3.38 3.35 9.85
CA TRP A 372 -2.53 4.01 8.85
C TRP A 372 -3.28 4.06 7.52
N VAL A 373 -3.10 5.15 6.78
CA VAL A 373 -3.43 5.24 5.37
C VAL A 373 -2.19 5.61 4.58
N MET A 374 -1.92 4.80 3.56
CA MET A 374 -1.00 5.11 2.47
C MET A 374 -1.82 5.80 1.36
N LEU A 375 -1.44 7.01 0.94
CA LEU A 375 -2.24 7.80 -0.01
C LEU A 375 -2.23 7.18 -1.42
N ASN A 376 -1.04 6.91 -1.97
CA ASN A 376 -0.81 6.18 -3.21
C ASN A 376 -0.04 4.88 -2.90
N ASP A 377 -0.21 3.84 -3.71
CA ASP A 377 0.51 2.56 -3.53
C ASP A 377 2.03 2.70 -3.75
N PHE A 378 2.85 2.27 -2.78
CA PHE A 378 4.31 2.33 -2.85
C PHE A 378 4.96 1.30 -3.78
N LEU A 379 4.25 0.24 -4.21
CA LEU A 379 4.76 -0.76 -5.15
C LEU A 379 4.01 -0.73 -6.48
N GLU A 380 2.68 -0.67 -6.43
CA GLU A 380 1.85 -0.48 -7.62
C GLU A 380 1.86 1.01 -8.03
N ILE A 381 3.06 1.58 -8.25
CA ILE A 381 3.34 2.99 -8.59
C ILE A 381 2.88 3.33 -10.04
N ASP A 382 1.61 3.07 -10.29
CA ASP A 382 0.82 3.70 -11.32
C ASP A 382 -0.51 4.19 -10.69
N PRO A 383 -0.47 5.31 -9.92
CA PRO A 383 -1.61 6.18 -9.75
C PRO A 383 -2.21 6.43 -11.13
N PRO A 384 -3.46 5.99 -11.37
CA PRO A 384 -3.90 5.67 -12.71
C PRO A 384 -3.80 6.85 -13.66
N THR A 385 -3.40 6.55 -14.89
CA THR A 385 -3.50 7.44 -16.05
C THR A 385 -4.94 7.87 -16.25
N ILE A 386 -5.14 9.16 -16.53
CA ILE A 386 -6.45 9.82 -16.64
C ILE A 386 -6.55 10.58 -17.95
N ARG A 387 -7.65 10.33 -18.67
CA ARG A 387 -8.02 11.05 -19.89
C ARG A 387 -9.46 11.56 -19.83
N ALA A 388 -9.71 12.65 -20.54
CA ALA A 388 -11.01 13.26 -20.73
C ALA A 388 -11.51 13.06 -22.18
N ASP A 389 -12.83 13.16 -22.34
CA ASP A 389 -13.45 13.56 -23.61
C ASP A 389 -13.69 15.07 -23.66
N LYS A 390 -14.27 15.54 -24.76
CA LYS A 390 -14.54 16.96 -25.04
C LYS A 390 -15.53 17.61 -24.05
N ASP A 391 -16.30 16.83 -23.30
CA ASP A 391 -17.26 17.30 -22.30
C ASP A 391 -16.73 17.09 -20.86
N GLY A 392 -15.42 16.82 -20.74
CA GLY A 392 -14.75 16.55 -19.48
C GLY A 392 -15.19 15.25 -18.79
N ASN A 393 -15.89 14.32 -19.46
CA ASN A 393 -16.12 13.00 -18.86
C ASN A 393 -14.77 12.29 -18.79
N LEU A 394 -14.47 11.68 -17.65
CA LEU A 394 -13.16 11.10 -17.37
C LEU A 394 -13.19 9.57 -17.44
N ILE A 395 -12.09 9.01 -17.95
CA ILE A 395 -11.72 7.60 -17.75
C ILE A 395 -10.41 7.52 -16.97
N SER A 396 -10.21 6.42 -16.26
CA SER A 396 -8.90 6.08 -15.69
C SER A 396 -8.55 4.62 -15.93
N TYR A 397 -7.26 4.36 -16.15
CA TYR A 397 -6.72 3.01 -16.34
C TYR A 397 -5.34 2.89 -15.70
N LYS A 398 -4.89 1.66 -15.46
CA LYS A 398 -3.48 1.41 -15.13
C LYS A 398 -2.64 1.32 -16.40
N ASN A 399 -1.44 1.86 -16.35
CA ASN A 399 -0.36 1.52 -17.26
C ASN A 399 0.11 0.07 -16.95
N GLY A 400 0.37 -0.71 -17.99
CA GLY A 400 0.67 -2.15 -17.88
C GLY A 400 0.46 -2.88 -19.20
N THR A 401 1.36 -3.82 -19.52
CA THR A 401 1.35 -4.58 -20.78
C THR A 401 0.31 -5.70 -20.76
N ASP A 402 -0.18 -6.09 -21.94
CA ASP A 402 -1.05 -7.24 -22.08
C ASP A 402 -0.22 -8.53 -22.05
N THR A 403 0.06 -9.02 -20.84
CA THR A 403 0.98 -10.17 -20.67
C THR A 403 0.45 -11.46 -21.29
N ASP A 404 -0.87 -11.58 -21.50
CA ASP A 404 -1.46 -12.78 -22.11
C ASP A 404 -1.38 -12.71 -23.63
N LEU A 405 -1.59 -11.53 -24.23
CA LEU A 405 -1.25 -11.26 -25.63
C LEU A 405 0.24 -11.51 -25.91
N GLN A 406 1.12 -11.03 -25.03
CA GLN A 406 2.57 -11.21 -25.18
C GLN A 406 2.94 -12.71 -25.21
N LYS A 407 2.48 -13.51 -24.23
CA LYS A 407 2.67 -14.97 -24.21
C LYS A 407 2.06 -15.67 -25.43
N ASP A 408 1.02 -15.11 -26.04
CA ASP A 408 0.37 -15.62 -27.25
C ASP A 408 1.26 -15.42 -28.48
N LEU A 409 1.75 -14.20 -28.68
CA LEU A 409 2.66 -13.85 -29.76
C LEU A 409 4.00 -14.59 -29.63
N GLU A 410 4.57 -14.68 -28.42
CA GLU A 410 5.81 -15.44 -28.14
C GLU A 410 5.66 -16.93 -28.51
N ARG A 411 4.50 -17.55 -28.23
CA ARG A 411 4.20 -18.95 -28.63
C ARG A 411 4.09 -19.14 -30.15
N HIS A 412 3.89 -18.07 -30.92
CA HIS A 412 3.87 -18.06 -32.38
C HIS A 412 5.14 -17.46 -33.00
N GLY A 413 6.18 -17.19 -32.20
CA GLY A 413 7.44 -16.59 -32.68
C GLY A 413 7.31 -15.12 -33.11
N GLN A 414 6.28 -14.42 -32.65
CA GLN A 414 5.97 -13.02 -32.96
C GLN A 414 6.23 -12.12 -31.76
N SER A 415 6.52 -10.84 -32.03
CA SER A 415 6.59 -9.77 -31.02
C SER A 415 5.34 -8.90 -31.06
N ASP A 416 4.92 -8.36 -29.91
CA ASP A 416 3.92 -7.29 -29.85
C ASP A 416 4.41 -6.08 -30.68
N PRO A 417 3.67 -5.61 -31.70
CA PRO A 417 4.07 -4.45 -32.50
C PRO A 417 3.89 -3.11 -31.76
N TYR A 418 3.17 -3.10 -30.63
CA TYR A 418 2.89 -1.90 -29.84
C TYR A 418 3.04 -2.18 -28.33
N PRO A 419 4.21 -2.64 -27.85
CA PRO A 419 4.39 -3.08 -26.46
C PRO A 419 4.26 -1.93 -25.45
N SER A 420 4.49 -0.69 -25.89
CA SER A 420 4.31 0.53 -25.08
C SER A 420 2.86 0.94 -24.84
N VAL A 421 1.89 0.36 -25.56
CA VAL A 421 0.45 0.70 -25.42
C VAL A 421 -0.17 -0.11 -24.28
N PRO A 422 -0.61 0.52 -23.17
CA PRO A 422 -1.14 -0.21 -22.02
C PRO A 422 -2.43 -0.95 -22.35
N GLU A 423 -2.56 -2.21 -21.93
CA GLU A 423 -3.73 -3.07 -22.19
C GLU A 423 -5.05 -2.34 -21.89
N ASN A 424 -5.10 -1.69 -20.73
CA ASN A 424 -6.33 -1.11 -20.20
C ASN A 424 -6.66 0.29 -20.71
N SER A 425 -5.77 0.90 -21.50
CA SER A 425 -6.04 2.12 -22.26
C SER A 425 -7.10 1.90 -23.34
N PRO A 426 -7.72 2.97 -23.90
CA PRO A 426 -8.63 2.83 -25.03
C PRO A 426 -7.96 2.17 -26.26
N GLU A 427 -6.70 2.51 -26.52
CA GLU A 427 -5.92 1.98 -27.65
C GLU A 427 -5.52 0.52 -27.40
N GLY A 428 -5.18 0.16 -26.16
CA GLY A 428 -4.89 -1.22 -25.75
C GLY A 428 -6.09 -2.14 -25.90
N LYS A 429 -7.27 -1.68 -25.52
CA LYS A 429 -8.54 -2.41 -25.72
C LYS A 429 -8.87 -2.57 -27.21
N LEU A 430 -8.59 -1.56 -28.03
CA LEU A 430 -8.72 -1.65 -29.49
C LEU A 430 -7.74 -2.69 -30.05
N LYS A 431 -6.46 -2.60 -29.70
CA LYS A 431 -5.39 -3.56 -30.04
C LYS A 431 -5.77 -5.00 -29.67
N LYS A 432 -6.21 -5.26 -28.43
CA LYS A 432 -6.65 -6.59 -27.96
C LYS A 432 -7.84 -7.11 -28.77
N SER A 433 -8.84 -6.27 -29.05
CA SER A 433 -9.99 -6.65 -29.90
C SER A 433 -9.61 -6.96 -31.35
N VAL A 434 -8.57 -6.30 -31.90
CA VAL A 434 -8.03 -6.59 -33.23
C VAL A 434 -7.23 -7.90 -33.23
N HIS A 435 -6.46 -8.19 -32.17
CA HIS A 435 -5.77 -9.47 -32.01
C HIS A 435 -6.74 -10.65 -31.93
N GLU A 436 -7.75 -10.60 -31.06
CA GLU A 436 -8.73 -11.69 -30.92
C GLU A 436 -9.51 -11.94 -32.23
N ILE A 437 -9.77 -10.91 -33.04
CA ILE A 437 -10.34 -11.10 -34.39
C ILE A 437 -9.35 -11.76 -35.33
N ARG A 438 -8.08 -11.30 -35.39
CA ARG A 438 -7.03 -11.94 -36.22
C ARG A 438 -6.82 -13.40 -35.83
N LYS A 439 -6.81 -13.70 -34.53
CA LYS A 439 -6.66 -15.04 -33.97
C LYS A 439 -7.76 -16.01 -34.39
N LEU A 440 -9.01 -15.55 -34.57
CA LEU A 440 -10.05 -16.39 -35.17
C LEU A 440 -9.79 -16.73 -36.64
N TYR A 441 -9.06 -15.88 -37.36
CA TYR A 441 -8.72 -16.06 -38.76
C TYR A 441 -7.34 -16.67 -39.00
N SER A 442 -6.54 -17.00 -37.99
CA SER A 442 -5.13 -17.43 -38.18
C SER A 442 -4.99 -18.64 -39.08
N ASP A 443 -5.84 -19.66 -38.89
CA ASP A 443 -5.79 -20.91 -39.65
C ASP A 443 -6.35 -20.71 -41.07
N VAL A 444 -7.30 -19.79 -41.23
CA VAL A 444 -7.84 -19.34 -42.53
C VAL A 444 -6.77 -18.58 -43.32
N GLU A 445 -6.05 -17.66 -42.66
CA GLU A 445 -4.95 -16.87 -43.23
C GLU A 445 -3.77 -17.76 -43.63
N TYR A 446 -3.43 -18.77 -42.83
CA TYR A 446 -2.44 -19.80 -43.17
C TYR A 446 -2.76 -20.53 -44.48
N HIS A 447 -3.99 -21.04 -44.64
CA HIS A 447 -4.39 -21.73 -45.86
C HIS A 447 -4.54 -20.79 -47.07
N VAL A 448 -4.99 -19.54 -46.87
CA VAL A 448 -5.01 -18.52 -47.94
C VAL A 448 -3.59 -18.23 -48.45
N ASN A 449 -2.62 -18.05 -47.54
CA ASN A 449 -1.24 -17.76 -47.91
C ASN A 449 -0.60 -18.95 -48.65
N ARG A 450 -0.76 -20.19 -48.18
CA ARG A 450 -0.29 -21.39 -48.90
C ARG A 450 -0.93 -21.55 -50.28
N LEU A 451 -2.21 -21.23 -50.41
CA LEU A 451 -2.91 -21.30 -51.70
C LEU A 451 -2.40 -20.20 -52.66
N ALA A 452 -2.02 -19.03 -52.15
CA ALA A 452 -1.34 -17.99 -52.93
C ALA A 452 0.08 -18.42 -53.35
N ASP A 453 0.89 -18.98 -52.44
CA ASP A 453 2.23 -19.50 -52.73
C ASP A 453 2.20 -20.57 -53.85
N PHE A 454 1.27 -21.53 -53.75
CA PHE A 454 1.10 -22.57 -54.77
C PHE A 454 0.53 -22.01 -56.08
N SER A 455 -0.34 -21.00 -56.03
CA SER A 455 -0.85 -20.29 -57.23
C SER A 455 0.30 -19.59 -57.97
N GLN A 456 1.15 -18.85 -57.25
CA GLN A 456 2.33 -18.19 -57.83
C GLN A 456 3.35 -19.20 -58.37
N THR A 457 3.56 -20.31 -57.65
CA THR A 457 4.40 -21.42 -58.12
C THR A 457 3.85 -22.05 -59.40
N ALA A 458 2.53 -22.27 -59.48
CA ALA A 458 1.87 -22.81 -60.67
C ALA A 458 1.93 -21.84 -61.86
N ALA A 459 1.78 -20.53 -61.63
CA ALA A 459 1.92 -19.53 -62.69
C ALA A 459 3.33 -19.53 -63.30
N LEU A 460 4.38 -19.50 -62.47
CA LEU A 460 5.77 -19.56 -62.93
C LEU A 460 6.08 -20.86 -63.70
N LEU A 461 5.58 -22.00 -63.23
CA LEU A 461 5.76 -23.28 -63.92
C LEU A 461 4.99 -23.36 -65.25
N ALA A 462 3.81 -22.74 -65.34
CA ALA A 462 3.02 -22.68 -66.58
C ALA A 462 3.63 -21.75 -67.65
N GLU A 463 4.49 -20.81 -67.26
CA GLU A 463 5.30 -19.98 -68.17
C GLU A 463 6.63 -20.67 -68.59
N THR A 464 6.95 -21.85 -68.04
CA THR A 464 8.22 -22.55 -68.27
C THR A 464 8.05 -23.77 -69.19
N ASP A 465 8.52 -23.66 -70.43
CA ASP A 465 8.37 -24.67 -71.50
C ASP A 465 9.38 -25.84 -71.38
N ASP A 466 9.27 -26.59 -70.28
CA ASP A 466 10.13 -27.73 -69.90
C ASP A 466 9.27 -28.96 -69.55
N PRO A 467 9.52 -30.16 -70.13
CA PRO A 467 8.83 -31.40 -69.77
C PRO A 467 8.78 -31.71 -68.26
N ASP A 468 9.82 -31.38 -67.48
CA ASP A 468 9.84 -31.60 -66.03
C ASP A 468 9.08 -30.50 -65.24
N SER A 469 8.85 -29.32 -65.82
CA SER A 469 7.95 -28.31 -65.25
C SER A 469 6.50 -28.82 -65.22
N THR A 470 6.08 -29.54 -66.27
CA THR A 470 4.70 -30.04 -66.42
C THR A 470 4.28 -30.96 -65.27
N ARG A 471 5.18 -31.84 -64.82
CA ARG A 471 4.91 -32.71 -63.66
C ARG A 471 4.81 -31.90 -62.36
N SER A 472 5.69 -30.91 -62.21
CA SER A 472 5.74 -30.01 -61.05
C SER A 472 4.49 -29.12 -60.98
N LEU A 473 3.99 -28.66 -62.12
CA LEU A 473 2.76 -27.88 -62.26
C LEU A 473 1.52 -28.67 -61.81
N VAL A 474 1.40 -29.93 -62.26
CA VAL A 474 0.31 -30.83 -61.81
C VAL A 474 0.38 -31.07 -60.30
N GLU A 475 1.58 -31.15 -59.70
CA GLU A 475 1.72 -31.27 -58.26
C GLU A 475 1.36 -29.97 -57.51
N ALA A 476 1.72 -28.80 -58.04
CA ALA A 476 1.34 -27.50 -57.49
C ALA A 476 -0.20 -27.31 -57.51
N VAL A 477 -0.86 -27.58 -58.63
CA VAL A 477 -2.32 -27.52 -58.77
C VAL A 477 -3.02 -28.52 -57.83
N ARG A 478 -2.45 -29.73 -57.67
CA ARG A 478 -2.96 -30.71 -56.69
C ARG A 478 -2.84 -30.19 -55.25
N LYS A 479 -1.73 -29.53 -54.91
CA LYS A 479 -1.54 -28.90 -53.59
C LYS A 479 -2.56 -27.77 -53.37
N MET A 480 -2.78 -26.88 -54.36
CA MET A 480 -3.83 -25.85 -54.29
C MET A 480 -5.21 -26.44 -53.96
N SER A 481 -5.61 -27.52 -54.64
CA SER A 481 -6.92 -28.16 -54.41
C SER A 481 -7.07 -28.76 -53.00
N ILE A 482 -5.98 -29.27 -52.41
CA ILE A 482 -5.95 -29.74 -51.02
C ILE A 482 -6.08 -28.57 -50.04
N GLU A 483 -5.35 -27.47 -50.26
CA GLU A 483 -5.47 -26.26 -49.44
C GLU A 483 -6.85 -25.61 -49.57
N GLU A 484 -7.48 -25.63 -50.75
CA GLU A 484 -8.82 -25.07 -50.96
C GLU A 484 -9.88 -25.86 -50.16
N ALA A 485 -9.73 -27.18 -50.07
CA ALA A 485 -10.58 -28.04 -49.25
C ALA A 485 -10.36 -27.81 -47.74
N ALA A 486 -9.10 -27.62 -47.31
CA ALA A 486 -8.77 -27.27 -45.94
C ALA A 486 -9.31 -25.89 -45.54
N LEU A 487 -9.09 -24.88 -46.38
CA LEU A 487 -9.61 -23.51 -46.22
C LEU A 487 -11.13 -23.49 -46.06
N LYS A 488 -11.88 -24.26 -46.86
CA LYS A 488 -13.34 -24.41 -46.73
C LYS A 488 -13.75 -25.06 -45.41
N ASN A 489 -12.95 -25.99 -44.87
CA ASN A 489 -13.18 -26.60 -43.56
C ASN A 489 -12.95 -25.61 -42.42
N GLU A 490 -11.83 -24.87 -42.43
CA GLU A 490 -11.54 -23.87 -41.38
C GLU A 490 -12.54 -22.70 -41.40
N LEU A 491 -12.94 -22.23 -42.59
CA LEU A 491 -14.03 -21.26 -42.74
C LEU A 491 -15.36 -21.75 -42.13
N ALA A 492 -15.65 -23.04 -42.20
CA ALA A 492 -16.85 -23.64 -41.61
C ALA A 492 -16.78 -23.81 -40.08
N LYS A 493 -15.58 -23.79 -39.48
CA LYS A 493 -15.37 -23.83 -38.02
C LYS A 493 -15.43 -22.46 -37.35
N LEU A 494 -15.42 -21.37 -38.11
CA LEU A 494 -15.50 -20.01 -37.58
C LEU A 494 -16.80 -19.78 -36.80
N ASP A 495 -16.68 -19.58 -35.49
CA ASP A 495 -17.79 -19.15 -34.63
C ASP A 495 -18.22 -17.72 -35.01
N GLN A 496 -19.24 -17.65 -35.88
CA GLN A 496 -19.81 -16.39 -36.37
C GLN A 496 -20.37 -15.53 -35.24
N LYS A 497 -20.85 -16.14 -34.15
CA LYS A 497 -21.37 -15.39 -33.00
C LYS A 497 -20.22 -14.74 -32.21
N LYS A 498 -19.16 -15.49 -31.88
CA LYS A 498 -17.96 -14.93 -31.25
C LYS A 498 -17.34 -13.84 -32.14
N LEU A 499 -17.32 -14.04 -33.45
CA LEU A 499 -16.83 -13.05 -34.42
C LEU A 499 -17.70 -11.77 -34.42
N GLU A 500 -19.03 -11.89 -34.42
CA GLU A 500 -19.92 -10.74 -34.27
C GLU A 500 -19.72 -9.99 -32.96
N ASP A 501 -19.59 -10.72 -31.85
CA ASP A 501 -19.44 -10.10 -30.53
C ASP A 501 -18.08 -9.39 -30.39
N LEU A 502 -17.00 -9.99 -30.90
CA LEU A 502 -15.70 -9.31 -31.03
C LEU A 502 -15.76 -8.09 -31.97
N ARG A 503 -16.54 -8.13 -33.06
CA ARG A 503 -16.75 -6.95 -33.93
C ARG A 503 -17.47 -5.82 -33.19
N LYS A 504 -18.46 -6.13 -32.35
CA LYS A 504 -19.16 -5.16 -31.47
C LYS A 504 -18.18 -4.58 -30.43
N GLU A 505 -17.32 -5.41 -29.84
CA GLU A 505 -16.26 -4.96 -28.91
C GLU A 505 -15.22 -4.06 -29.58
N ARG A 506 -14.74 -4.42 -30.78
CA ARG A 506 -13.81 -3.58 -31.57
C ARG A 506 -14.43 -2.21 -31.89
N ALA A 507 -15.68 -2.17 -32.33
CA ALA A 507 -16.38 -0.92 -32.60
C ALA A 507 -16.50 -0.03 -31.34
N LYS A 508 -16.83 -0.64 -30.19
CA LYS A 508 -16.89 0.03 -28.89
C LYS A 508 -15.52 0.53 -28.41
N ALA A 509 -14.45 -0.25 -28.63
CA ALA A 509 -13.09 0.14 -28.29
C ALA A 509 -12.57 1.30 -29.15
N LEU A 510 -12.81 1.24 -30.47
CA LEU A 510 -12.51 2.33 -31.39
C LEU A 510 -13.24 3.63 -31.02
N ALA A 511 -14.55 3.54 -30.75
CA ALA A 511 -15.33 4.68 -30.30
C ALA A 511 -14.79 5.28 -28.99
N ASN A 512 -14.35 4.45 -28.04
CA ASN A 512 -13.73 4.93 -26.81
C ASN A 512 -12.36 5.60 -27.03
N SER A 513 -11.51 5.09 -27.94
CA SER A 513 -10.22 5.72 -28.26
C SER A 513 -10.40 7.07 -28.95
N LEU A 514 -11.31 7.17 -29.92
CA LEU A 514 -11.68 8.45 -30.56
C LEU A 514 -12.37 9.43 -29.60
N LYS A 515 -13.03 8.93 -28.56
CA LYS A 515 -13.71 9.76 -27.56
C LYS A 515 -12.75 10.30 -26.49
N TYR A 516 -11.89 9.44 -25.93
CA TYR A 516 -11.01 9.76 -24.80
C TYR A 516 -9.56 10.01 -25.26
N GLN A 517 -9.40 10.98 -26.16
CA GLN A 517 -8.08 11.36 -26.72
C GLN A 517 -7.30 12.33 -25.80
N GLN A 518 -7.99 13.12 -24.98
CA GLN A 518 -7.34 14.21 -24.25
C GLN A 518 -6.71 13.70 -22.95
N TRP A 519 -5.39 13.79 -22.84
CA TRP A 519 -4.68 13.53 -21.58
C TRP A 519 -5.08 14.58 -20.51
N VAL A 520 -5.08 14.14 -19.25
CA VAL A 520 -5.34 15.00 -18.08
C VAL A 520 -4.25 14.80 -17.03
N ARG A 521 -3.96 13.55 -16.66
CA ARG A 521 -2.92 13.19 -15.68
C ARG A 521 -2.23 11.90 -16.09
N ILE A 522 -0.90 11.88 -16.06
CA ILE A 522 -0.07 10.68 -16.18
C ILE A 522 0.87 10.66 -14.98
N HIS A 523 0.94 9.55 -14.24
CA HIS A 523 2.03 9.37 -13.29
C HIS A 523 3.23 8.74 -13.98
N ARG A 524 4.43 9.17 -13.60
CA ARG A 524 5.70 8.55 -13.97
C ARG A 524 6.37 8.08 -12.68
N PRO A 525 6.51 6.76 -12.45
CA PRO A 525 7.19 6.27 -11.26
C PRO A 525 8.64 6.74 -11.25
N ALA A 526 9.21 6.77 -10.05
CA ALA A 526 10.65 6.87 -9.86
C ALA A 526 11.36 5.65 -10.44
N GLU A 527 12.57 5.82 -11.00
CA GLU A 527 13.40 4.69 -11.43
C GLU A 527 13.91 3.89 -10.23
N HIS A 528 14.17 4.56 -9.10
CA HIS A 528 14.53 3.95 -7.82
C HIS A 528 13.70 4.53 -6.67
N ILE A 529 12.79 3.72 -6.11
CA ILE A 529 11.84 4.07 -5.03
C ILE A 529 12.55 4.57 -3.76
N VAL A 530 13.78 4.11 -3.54
CA VAL A 530 14.59 4.36 -2.34
C VAL A 530 15.30 5.73 -2.37
N GLU A 531 15.52 6.29 -3.57
CA GLU A 531 16.45 7.42 -3.79
C GLU A 531 15.89 8.55 -4.67
N SER A 532 14.70 8.39 -5.26
CA SER A 532 14.14 9.38 -6.19
C SER A 532 12.62 9.53 -6.08
N ALA A 533 12.15 10.78 -6.19
CA ALA A 533 10.72 11.10 -6.19
C ALA A 533 10.07 10.75 -7.55
N GLY A 534 8.85 10.22 -7.51
CA GLY A 534 8.03 10.05 -8.72
C GLY A 534 7.60 11.41 -9.29
N ARG A 535 7.05 11.44 -10.50
CA ARG A 535 6.57 12.68 -11.13
C ARG A 535 5.18 12.52 -11.71
N THR A 536 4.24 13.32 -11.21
CA THR A 536 2.89 13.41 -11.77
C THR A 536 2.83 14.55 -12.78
N VAL A 537 2.51 14.23 -14.03
CA VAL A 537 2.40 15.18 -15.15
C VAL A 537 0.93 15.44 -15.45
N TYR A 538 0.54 16.71 -15.36
CA TYR A 538 -0.78 17.21 -15.73
C TYR A 538 -0.71 17.83 -17.13
N HIS A 539 -1.65 17.47 -18.01
CA HIS A 539 -1.65 17.85 -19.42
C HIS A 539 -2.80 18.81 -19.74
N GLY A 540 -2.47 19.99 -20.25
CA GLY A 540 -3.41 21.01 -20.69
C GLY A 540 -3.40 21.20 -22.22
N VAL A 541 -4.13 22.21 -22.70
CA VAL A 541 -4.14 22.58 -24.12
C VAL A 541 -2.87 23.40 -24.42
N GLY A 542 -1.85 22.76 -25.00
CA GLY A 542 -0.56 23.39 -25.29
C GLY A 542 0.34 23.59 -24.05
N THR A 543 -0.02 23.02 -22.90
CA THR A 543 0.74 23.16 -21.65
C THR A 543 0.94 21.80 -20.97
N THR A 544 2.05 21.64 -20.25
CA THR A 544 2.26 20.51 -19.32
C THR A 544 2.84 21.02 -18.01
N ASN A 545 2.40 20.44 -16.89
CA ASN A 545 2.90 20.78 -15.56
C ASN A 545 3.36 19.48 -14.87
N SER A 546 4.66 19.36 -14.61
CA SER A 546 5.26 18.22 -13.92
C SER A 546 5.53 18.57 -12.46
N ARG A 547 4.81 17.92 -11.54
CA ARG A 547 5.02 18.04 -10.10
C ARG A 547 5.72 16.78 -9.57
N PRO A 548 6.70 16.87 -8.65
CA PRO A 548 7.18 15.68 -7.94
C PRO A 548 6.09 15.12 -7.04
N ASP A 549 6.12 13.81 -6.81
CA ASP A 549 5.34 13.08 -5.82
C ASP A 549 6.34 12.38 -4.89
N HIS A 550 6.42 12.84 -3.64
CA HIS A 550 7.44 12.45 -2.67
C HIS A 550 6.96 11.27 -1.82
N VAL A 551 7.85 10.31 -1.56
CA VAL A 551 7.56 9.11 -0.76
C VAL A 551 7.22 9.51 0.69
N SER A 552 7.92 10.54 1.20
CA SER A 552 7.71 11.16 2.51
C SER A 552 6.32 11.79 2.70
N THR A 553 5.64 12.20 1.63
CA THR A 553 4.33 12.90 1.70
C THR A 553 3.15 11.97 1.40
N ASN A 554 3.35 10.67 1.62
CA ASN A 554 2.41 9.61 1.28
C ASN A 554 1.72 8.94 2.50
N THR A 555 2.03 9.36 3.72
CA THR A 555 1.63 8.68 4.97
C THR A 555 0.67 9.53 5.80
N LEU A 556 -0.44 8.94 6.26
CA LEU A 556 -1.38 9.55 7.21
C LEU A 556 -1.74 8.58 8.34
N VAL A 557 -1.90 9.08 9.56
CA VAL A 557 -2.13 8.25 10.76
C VAL A 557 -3.23 8.78 11.66
N GLY A 558 -4.08 7.88 12.16
CA GLY A 558 -5.12 8.19 13.13
C GLY A 558 -6.04 9.33 12.69
N ARG A 559 -6.14 10.38 13.51
CA ARG A 559 -7.00 11.56 13.30
C ARG A 559 -6.70 12.34 12.00
N ASP A 560 -5.47 12.23 11.50
CA ASP A 560 -4.99 13.02 10.35
C ASP A 560 -5.49 12.44 9.02
N ILE A 561 -5.98 11.19 9.02
CA ILE A 561 -6.34 10.43 7.81
C ILE A 561 -7.47 11.10 7.03
N ILE A 562 -8.54 11.53 7.70
CA ILE A 562 -9.68 12.15 7.04
C ILE A 562 -9.35 13.54 6.46
N PRO A 563 -8.78 14.51 7.22
CA PRO A 563 -8.37 15.79 6.65
C PRO A 563 -7.28 15.64 5.58
N GLY A 564 -6.32 14.71 5.74
CA GLY A 564 -5.27 14.49 4.74
C GLY A 564 -5.75 13.87 3.44
N LEU A 565 -6.68 12.90 3.49
CA LEU A 565 -7.37 12.38 2.30
C LEU A 565 -8.19 13.46 1.60
N ALA A 566 -8.87 14.31 2.37
CA ALA A 566 -9.63 15.43 1.80
C ALA A 566 -8.70 16.47 1.15
N GLN A 567 -7.59 16.82 1.79
CA GLN A 567 -6.62 17.75 1.25
C GLN A 567 -5.91 17.19 0.01
N ARG A 568 -5.53 15.90 -0.02
CA ARG A 568 -5.00 15.27 -1.27
C ARG A 568 -6.02 15.32 -2.40
N CYS A 569 -7.31 15.09 -2.11
CA CYS A 569 -8.38 15.26 -3.10
C CYS A 569 -8.44 16.70 -3.65
N VAL A 570 -8.38 17.71 -2.79
CA VAL A 570 -8.39 19.14 -3.19
C VAL A 570 -7.14 19.52 -3.98
N VAL A 571 -5.95 19.07 -3.56
CA VAL A 571 -4.68 19.27 -4.27
C VAL A 571 -4.71 18.70 -5.69
N GLU A 572 -5.23 17.48 -5.88
CA GLU A 572 -5.38 16.93 -7.25
C GLU A 572 -6.34 17.79 -8.09
N ILE A 573 -7.49 18.24 -7.56
CA ILE A 573 -8.42 19.11 -8.31
C ILE A 573 -7.76 20.45 -8.67
N ALA A 574 -7.03 21.07 -7.75
CA ALA A 574 -6.38 22.35 -7.99
C ALA A 574 -5.22 22.26 -8.99
N ARG A 575 -4.40 21.19 -8.92
CA ARG A 575 -3.36 20.89 -9.92
C ARG A 575 -3.96 20.61 -11.32
N ILE A 576 -5.14 19.98 -11.39
CA ILE A 576 -5.90 19.84 -12.64
C ILE A 576 -6.40 21.19 -13.12
N GLU A 577 -6.91 22.07 -12.25
CA GLU A 577 -7.43 23.39 -12.64
C GLU A 577 -6.39 24.24 -13.38
N GLN A 578 -5.12 24.19 -12.95
CA GLN A 578 -4.01 24.89 -13.61
C GLN A 578 -3.73 24.42 -15.06
N ALA A 579 -4.20 23.23 -15.47
CA ALA A 579 -3.98 22.67 -16.82
C ALA A 579 -5.29 22.47 -17.62
N ARG A 580 -6.38 22.16 -16.94
CA ARG A 580 -7.68 21.72 -17.46
C ARG A 580 -8.83 22.28 -16.61
N PRO A 581 -9.14 23.59 -16.73
CA PRO A 581 -10.24 24.22 -15.99
C PRO A 581 -11.60 23.56 -16.26
N ASP A 582 -11.80 23.02 -17.47
CA ASP A 582 -12.99 22.26 -17.89
C ASP A 582 -13.22 21.01 -17.03
N VAL A 583 -12.16 20.22 -16.83
CA VAL A 583 -12.19 19.01 -16.00
C VAL A 583 -12.33 19.39 -14.53
N ALA A 584 -11.58 20.39 -14.05
CA ALA A 584 -11.63 20.82 -12.67
C ALA A 584 -13.01 21.38 -12.28
N GLN A 585 -13.65 22.17 -13.15
CA GLN A 585 -14.98 22.71 -12.90
C GLN A 585 -16.02 21.59 -12.80
N ARG A 586 -15.90 20.52 -13.60
CA ARG A 586 -16.73 19.32 -13.48
C ARG A 586 -16.52 18.60 -12.16
N LEU A 587 -15.28 18.45 -11.70
CA LEU A 587 -14.95 17.83 -10.40
C LEU A 587 -15.51 18.66 -9.23
N LYS A 588 -15.32 19.98 -9.26
CA LYS A 588 -15.91 20.91 -8.27
C LYS A 588 -17.44 20.91 -8.27
N GLY A 589 -18.07 20.64 -9.41
CA GLY A 589 -19.52 20.47 -9.55
C GLY A 589 -20.09 19.18 -8.96
N MET A 590 -19.26 18.21 -8.55
CA MET A 590 -19.73 17.01 -7.86
C MET A 590 -20.07 17.29 -6.39
N SER A 591 -21.05 16.55 -5.86
CA SER A 591 -21.28 16.47 -4.40
C SER A 591 -20.15 15.70 -3.73
N GLY A 592 -19.86 15.99 -2.45
CA GLY A 592 -18.77 15.35 -1.70
C GLY A 592 -18.76 13.82 -1.77
N GLU A 593 -19.93 13.17 -1.69
CA GLU A 593 -20.03 11.69 -1.78
C GLU A 593 -19.72 11.14 -3.17
N ALA A 594 -20.18 11.81 -4.23
CA ALA A 594 -19.86 11.44 -5.61
C ALA A 594 -18.37 11.68 -5.90
N LEU A 595 -17.84 12.80 -5.42
CA LEU A 595 -16.44 13.21 -5.58
C LEU A 595 -15.48 12.27 -4.84
N VAL A 596 -15.76 11.91 -3.59
CA VAL A 596 -15.00 10.90 -2.83
C VAL A 596 -15.01 9.56 -3.56
N ARG A 597 -16.20 9.05 -3.92
CA ARG A 597 -16.32 7.76 -4.65
C ARG A 597 -15.54 7.78 -5.97
N PHE A 598 -15.48 8.92 -6.63
CA PHE A 598 -14.76 9.11 -7.87
C PHE A 598 -13.23 9.18 -7.64
N LEU A 599 -12.74 10.11 -6.82
CA LEU A 599 -11.30 10.33 -6.59
C LEU A 599 -10.61 9.13 -5.93
N LEU A 600 -11.24 8.48 -4.94
CA LEU A 600 -10.66 7.30 -4.31
C LEU A 600 -10.55 6.10 -5.26
N ARG A 601 -11.40 6.01 -6.30
CA ARG A 601 -11.33 4.95 -7.33
C ARG A 601 -10.40 5.32 -8.49
N HIS A 602 -10.41 6.58 -8.91
CA HIS A 602 -9.86 7.04 -10.19
C HIS A 602 -8.63 7.94 -10.10
N PHE A 603 -8.21 8.39 -8.91
CA PHE A 603 -7.06 9.28 -8.73
C PHE A 603 -6.04 8.74 -7.71
N ILE A 604 -6.50 8.46 -6.49
CA ILE A 604 -5.64 8.28 -5.31
C ILE A 604 -5.48 6.79 -4.95
N ARG A 605 -6.58 6.04 -4.85
CA ARG A 605 -6.60 4.61 -4.46
C ARG A 605 -5.88 4.31 -3.12
N PRO A 606 -6.27 4.98 -2.03
CA PRO A 606 -5.58 4.82 -0.75
C PRO A 606 -5.71 3.40 -0.20
N GLN A 607 -4.64 2.91 0.42
CA GLN A 607 -4.66 1.67 1.19
C GLN A 607 -4.92 2.00 2.67
N ALA A 608 -5.97 1.44 3.27
CA ALA A 608 -6.27 1.64 4.69
C ALA A 608 -5.87 0.40 5.50
N MET A 609 -5.24 0.62 6.66
CA MET A 609 -4.62 -0.45 7.44
C MET A 609 -4.89 -0.30 8.93
N LEU A 610 -5.36 -1.37 9.58
CA LEU A 610 -5.58 -1.44 11.03
C LEU A 610 -4.56 -2.36 11.69
N GLN A 611 -4.04 -1.97 12.86
CA GLN A 611 -2.96 -2.71 13.52
C GLN A 611 -3.39 -4.07 14.09
N LYS A 612 -2.50 -5.07 13.98
CA LYS A 612 -2.61 -6.45 14.46
C LYS A 612 -3.80 -7.24 14.01
N GLN A 613 -4.98 -6.86 14.48
CA GLN A 613 -6.15 -7.70 14.50
C GLN A 613 -7.39 -6.83 14.66
N VAL A 614 -8.46 -7.19 13.97
CA VAL A 614 -9.73 -6.47 13.99
C VAL A 614 -10.80 -7.48 14.39
N HIS A 615 -11.45 -7.22 15.53
CA HIS A 615 -12.53 -8.04 16.04
C HIS A 615 -13.78 -7.83 15.17
N ILE A 616 -14.49 -8.90 14.83
CA ILE A 616 -15.64 -8.88 13.93
C ILE A 616 -16.79 -9.71 14.50
N THR A 617 -18.01 -9.36 14.13
CA THR A 617 -19.22 -10.13 14.46
C THR A 617 -19.90 -10.58 13.16
N PRO A 618 -20.87 -11.51 13.20
CA PRO A 618 -21.68 -11.85 12.04
C PRO A 618 -22.46 -10.68 11.43
N LYS A 619 -22.65 -9.56 12.15
CA LYS A 619 -23.31 -8.35 11.63
C LYS A 619 -22.41 -7.51 10.73
N ASP A 620 -21.10 -7.64 10.88
CA ASP A 620 -20.10 -6.90 10.12
C ASP A 620 -19.77 -7.59 8.78
N VAL A 621 -20.45 -8.71 8.46
CA VAL A 621 -20.13 -9.59 7.33
C VAL A 621 -21.27 -9.64 6.32
N GLU A 622 -20.93 -9.46 5.04
CA GLU A 622 -21.84 -9.64 3.91
C GLU A 622 -21.26 -10.67 2.91
N PHE A 623 -22.11 -11.55 2.40
CA PHE A 623 -21.77 -12.53 1.37
C PHE A 623 -22.39 -12.13 0.03
N LYS A 624 -21.60 -12.07 -1.06
CA LYS A 624 -22.12 -11.73 -2.40
C LYS A 624 -23.11 -12.77 -2.93
N HIS A 625 -22.91 -14.02 -2.51
CA HIS A 625 -23.77 -15.16 -2.75
C HIS A 625 -23.96 -15.85 -1.38
N PRO A 626 -25.15 -15.70 -0.75
CA PRO A 626 -25.42 -16.17 0.62
C PRO A 626 -25.07 -17.65 0.88
#